data_AF-A0A8S0TED0-F1
#
_entry.id   AF-A0A8S0TED0-F1
#
_cell.length_a   1.000
_cell.length_b   1.000
_cell.length_c   1.000
_cell.angle_alpha   90.00
_cell.angle_beta   90.00
_cell.angle_gamma   90.00
#
_symmetry.space_group_name_H-M   'P 1'
#
loop_
_entity.id
_entity.type
_entity.pdbx_description
1 polymer ?
#
loop_
_entity_poly.entity_id
_entity_poly.type
_entity_poly.pdbx_seq_one_letter_code
_entity_poly.pdbx_strand_id
1 'polypeptide(L)'
;MEGKSFSLLFPIVVKNIHMSKHGSNSGVYDEKGRFVLTKFEEIFVKYARTHPDALTSDGLNKFLKSNREPKDFAGWLASFTEWKNLYLLCKDENSLLKKDVVRAAYDGSLFERMANEKESKKKA
;
A
#
# COMPACT_ATOMS: atom_id res chain seq x y z
N MET A 1 -25.19 10.97 4.51
CA MET A 1 -23.72 11.08 4.50
C MET A 1 -23.38 12.49 4.05
N GLU A 2 -22.76 13.30 4.91
CA GLU A 2 -22.40 14.70 4.60
C GLU A 2 -21.02 14.75 3.93
N GLY A 3 -21.00 14.68 2.59
CA GLY A 3 -19.81 15.00 1.80
C GLY A 3 -19.71 16.50 1.55
N LYS A 4 -18.49 17.08 1.64
CA LYS A 4 -18.25 18.44 1.13
C LYS A 4 -18.28 18.42 -0.40
N SER A 5 -18.71 19.53 -1.02
CA SER A 5 -18.61 19.71 -2.46
C SER A 5 -17.15 19.61 -2.94
N PHE A 6 -16.97 19.21 -4.21
CA PHE A 6 -15.64 19.10 -4.81
C PHE A 6 -14.91 20.44 -4.75
N SER A 7 -13.63 20.41 -4.35
CA SER A 7 -12.74 21.57 -4.28
C SER A 7 -11.45 21.27 -5.03
N LEU A 8 -11.03 22.18 -5.91
CA LEU A 8 -9.77 22.09 -6.65
C LEU A 8 -8.53 22.22 -5.74
N LEU A 9 -8.71 22.58 -4.48
CA LEU A 9 -7.62 22.56 -3.48
C LEU A 9 -7.36 21.16 -2.92
N PHE A 10 -8.18 20.16 -3.32
CA PHE A 10 -8.09 18.77 -2.87
C PHE A 10 -7.89 18.61 -1.35
N PRO A 11 -8.72 19.26 -0.50
CA PRO A 11 -8.53 19.20 0.93
C PRO A 11 -8.77 17.78 1.47
N ILE A 12 -7.86 17.30 2.31
CA ILE A 12 -8.02 16.02 3.02
C ILE A 12 -8.86 16.25 4.28
N VAL A 13 -10.06 15.67 4.32
CA VAL A 13 -10.94 15.73 5.49
C VAL A 13 -10.73 14.46 6.33
N VAL A 14 -9.90 14.55 7.36
CA VAL A 14 -9.51 13.40 8.20
C VAL A 14 -10.72 12.65 8.76
N LYS A 15 -11.78 13.35 9.17
CA LYS A 15 -13.04 12.73 9.63
C LYS A 15 -13.62 11.71 8.62
N ASN A 16 -13.41 11.95 7.33
CA ASN A 16 -13.93 11.14 6.23
C ASN A 16 -12.87 10.24 5.57
N ILE A 17 -11.65 10.12 6.14
CA ILE A 17 -10.55 9.39 5.49
C ILE A 17 -10.84 7.90 5.29
N HIS A 18 -11.69 7.31 6.13
CA HIS A 18 -12.16 5.93 5.98
C HIS A 18 -12.92 5.69 4.66
N MET A 19 -13.45 6.76 4.04
CA MET A 19 -14.10 6.71 2.74
C MET A 19 -13.11 6.63 1.57
N SER A 20 -11.83 6.90 1.79
CA SER A 20 -10.76 6.80 0.77
C SER A 20 -10.36 5.35 0.48
N LYS A 21 -11.26 4.39 0.72
CA LYS A 21 -11.08 2.95 0.52
C LYS A 21 -11.88 2.53 -0.72
N HIS A 22 -11.27 1.80 -1.64
CA HIS A 22 -11.96 1.17 -2.77
C HIS A 22 -12.10 -0.35 -2.56
N GLY A 23 -12.99 -1.03 -3.29
CA GLY A 23 -13.06 -2.49 -3.28
C GLY A 23 -11.75 -3.14 -3.75
N SER A 24 -11.59 -4.43 -3.49
CA SER A 24 -10.44 -5.24 -3.92
C SER A 24 -9.06 -4.83 -3.37
N ASN A 25 -9.03 -3.94 -2.37
CA ASN A 25 -7.79 -3.50 -1.72
C ASN A 25 -7.14 -4.60 -0.86
N SER A 26 -6.08 -4.25 -0.13
CA SER A 26 -5.34 -5.18 0.73
C SER A 26 -6.12 -5.75 1.93
N GLY A 27 -7.16 -5.05 2.38
CA GLY A 27 -7.88 -5.36 3.61
C GLY A 27 -7.11 -5.00 4.90
N VAL A 28 -5.93 -4.37 4.80
CA VAL A 28 -5.10 -4.01 5.97
C VAL A 28 -5.75 -2.91 6.80
N TYR A 29 -6.34 -1.92 6.16
CA TYR A 29 -7.26 -1.00 6.82
C TYR A 29 -8.67 -1.59 6.77
N ASP A 30 -9.33 -1.72 7.91
CA ASP A 30 -10.73 -2.13 7.96
C ASP A 30 -11.69 -1.04 7.47
N GLU A 31 -12.98 -1.32 7.44
CA GLU A 31 -14.02 -0.36 6.99
C GLU A 31 -14.09 0.92 7.82
N LYS A 32 -13.56 0.90 9.04
CA LYS A 32 -13.47 2.06 9.92
C LYS A 32 -12.12 2.78 9.81
N GLY A 33 -11.23 2.34 8.91
CA GLY A 33 -9.91 2.90 8.71
C GLY A 33 -8.88 2.49 9.77
N ARG A 34 -9.13 1.43 10.54
CA ARG A 34 -8.19 0.95 11.58
C ARG A 34 -7.19 -0.01 10.96
N PHE A 35 -5.92 0.11 11.34
CA PHE A 35 -4.87 -0.81 10.89
C PHE A 35 -5.04 -2.17 11.56
N VAL A 36 -5.18 -3.23 10.76
CA VAL A 36 -5.34 -4.61 11.21
C VAL A 36 -4.04 -5.36 11.01
N LEU A 37 -3.26 -5.52 12.09
CA LEU A 37 -1.94 -6.15 12.05
C LEU A 37 -1.98 -7.57 11.45
N THR A 38 -2.97 -8.37 11.83
CA THR A 38 -3.09 -9.74 11.31
C THR A 38 -3.28 -9.78 9.80
N LYS A 39 -4.06 -8.85 9.22
CA LYS A 39 -4.23 -8.74 7.76
C LYS A 39 -2.96 -8.29 7.06
N PHE A 40 -2.19 -7.40 7.69
CA PHE A 40 -0.87 -7.00 7.18
C PHE A 40 0.11 -8.20 7.16
N GLU A 41 0.19 -8.93 8.27
CA GLU A 41 1.05 -10.12 8.39
C GLU A 41 0.66 -11.21 7.38
N GLU A 42 -0.65 -11.43 7.19
CA GLU A 42 -1.17 -12.40 6.22
C GLU A 42 -0.66 -12.18 4.80
N ILE A 43 -0.36 -10.93 4.38
CA ILE A 43 0.20 -10.65 3.05
C ILE A 43 1.52 -11.43 2.88
N PHE A 44 2.42 -11.31 3.85
CA PHE A 44 3.75 -11.91 3.73
C PHE A 44 3.69 -13.43 3.94
N VAL A 45 2.90 -13.89 4.92
CA VAL A 45 2.69 -15.33 5.15
C VAL A 45 2.17 -16.03 3.88
N LYS A 46 1.26 -15.42 3.13
CA LYS A 46 0.64 -16.06 1.95
C LYS A 46 1.45 -15.87 0.66
N TYR A 47 2.08 -14.72 0.48
CA TYR A 47 2.62 -14.30 -0.83
C TYR A 47 4.14 -14.10 -0.85
N ALA A 48 4.82 -14.04 0.29
CA ALA A 48 6.27 -13.88 0.40
C ALA A 48 6.99 -15.25 0.52
N ARG A 49 6.71 -16.16 -0.42
CA ARG A 49 7.10 -17.59 -0.31
C ARG A 49 8.61 -17.85 -0.39
N THR A 50 9.34 -17.01 -1.11
CA THR A 50 10.79 -17.17 -1.31
C THR A 50 11.61 -16.37 -0.31
N HIS A 51 11.09 -15.22 0.12
CA HIS A 51 11.72 -14.32 1.07
C HIS A 51 10.66 -13.95 2.12
N PRO A 52 10.67 -14.54 3.32
CA PRO A 52 9.57 -14.38 4.29
C PRO A 52 9.22 -12.92 4.65
N ASP A 53 10.19 -12.01 4.50
CA ASP A 53 10.10 -10.59 4.81
C ASP A 53 9.93 -9.71 3.56
N ALA A 54 9.69 -10.27 2.37
CA ALA A 54 9.66 -9.48 1.14
C ALA A 54 8.79 -10.06 0.02
N LEU A 55 8.11 -9.17 -0.71
CA LEU A 55 7.35 -9.55 -1.91
C LEU A 55 8.23 -9.44 -3.15
N THR A 56 8.27 -10.49 -3.95
CA THR A 56 8.69 -10.43 -5.35
C THR A 56 7.56 -9.88 -6.21
N SER A 57 7.85 -9.49 -7.46
CA SER A 57 6.82 -9.09 -8.44
C SER A 57 5.73 -10.17 -8.59
N ASP A 58 6.12 -11.44 -8.58
CA ASP A 58 5.20 -12.57 -8.69
C ASP A 58 4.35 -12.78 -7.44
N GLY A 59 4.96 -12.66 -6.26
CA GLY A 59 4.24 -12.68 -4.98
C GLY A 59 3.20 -11.57 -4.96
N LEU A 60 3.59 -10.35 -5.36
CA LEU A 60 2.70 -9.21 -5.45
C LEU A 60 1.57 -9.41 -6.46
N ASN A 61 1.86 -9.95 -7.64
CA ASN A 61 0.84 -10.25 -8.64
C ASN A 61 -0.18 -11.28 -8.14
N LYS A 62 0.26 -12.30 -7.40
CA LYS A 62 -0.64 -13.29 -6.78
C LYS A 62 -1.52 -12.66 -5.70
N PHE A 63 -0.94 -11.81 -4.86
CA PHE A 63 -1.67 -11.03 -3.85
C PHE A 63 -2.75 -10.14 -4.47
N LEU A 64 -2.40 -9.37 -5.50
CA LEU A 64 -3.36 -8.50 -6.20
C LEU A 64 -4.50 -9.30 -6.85
N LYS A 65 -4.19 -10.46 -7.44
CA LYS A 65 -5.21 -11.32 -8.05
C LYS A 65 -6.14 -11.95 -7.00
N SER A 66 -5.62 -12.37 -5.86
CA SER A 66 -6.44 -13.00 -4.81
C SER A 66 -7.37 -12.05 -4.09
N ASN A 67 -7.05 -10.75 -4.08
CA ASN A 67 -7.87 -9.74 -3.41
C ASN A 67 -8.98 -9.17 -4.30
N ARG A 68 -9.11 -9.63 -5.55
CA ARG A 68 -10.15 -9.15 -6.47
C ARG A 68 -11.55 -9.53 -6.01
N GLU A 69 -12.38 -8.52 -5.79
CA GLU A 69 -13.81 -8.70 -5.59
C GLU A 69 -14.50 -8.90 -6.95
N PRO A 70 -15.48 -9.81 -7.07
CA PRO A 70 -16.18 -10.05 -8.33
C PRO A 70 -16.79 -8.77 -8.93
N LYS A 71 -16.50 -8.51 -10.21
CA LYS A 71 -16.99 -7.35 -11.00
C LYS A 71 -16.48 -5.97 -10.54
N ASP A 72 -15.54 -5.89 -9.60
CA ASP A 72 -14.96 -4.62 -9.14
C ASP A 72 -13.77 -4.17 -10.02
N PHE A 73 -14.02 -3.94 -11.31
CA PHE A 73 -12.94 -3.60 -12.25
C PHE A 73 -12.18 -2.31 -11.90
N ALA A 74 -12.87 -1.32 -11.33
CA ALA A 74 -12.26 -0.08 -10.88
C ALA A 74 -11.34 -0.31 -9.68
N GLY A 75 -11.79 -1.05 -8.66
CA GLY A 75 -10.96 -1.41 -7.51
C GLY A 75 -9.77 -2.30 -7.89
N TRP A 76 -9.92 -3.17 -8.90
CA TRP A 76 -8.80 -3.96 -9.44
C TRP A 76 -7.71 -3.07 -10.03
N LEU A 77 -8.10 -2.06 -10.83
CA LEU A 77 -7.16 -1.14 -11.47
C LEU A 77 -6.49 -0.23 -10.44
N ALA A 78 -7.25 0.31 -9.49
CA ALA A 78 -6.73 1.12 -8.38
C ALA A 78 -5.70 0.33 -7.56
N SER A 79 -6.08 -0.87 -7.08
CA SER A 79 -5.18 -1.75 -6.31
C SER A 79 -3.91 -2.10 -7.11
N PHE A 80 -4.04 -2.42 -8.39
CA PHE A 80 -2.90 -2.71 -9.24
C PHE A 80 -1.95 -1.51 -9.32
N THR A 81 -2.50 -0.31 -9.53
CA THR A 81 -1.72 0.92 -9.70
C THR A 81 -0.97 1.29 -8.43
N GLU A 82 -1.66 1.31 -7.28
CA GLU A 82 -1.06 1.61 -5.97
C GLU A 82 0.11 0.69 -5.66
N TRP A 83 -0.11 -0.62 -5.75
CA TRP A 83 0.89 -1.60 -5.37
C TRP A 83 2.04 -1.71 -6.38
N LYS A 84 1.77 -1.54 -7.69
CA LYS A 84 2.84 -1.53 -8.70
C LYS A 84 3.71 -0.29 -8.59
N ASN A 85 3.13 0.87 -8.30
CA ASN A 85 3.90 2.08 -8.04
C ASN A 85 4.75 1.93 -6.78
N LEU A 86 4.18 1.40 -5.68
CA LEU A 86 4.95 1.12 -4.46
C LEU A 86 6.11 0.16 -4.74
N TYR A 87 5.87 -0.92 -5.48
CA TYR A 87 6.91 -1.88 -5.85
C TYR A 87 7.99 -1.24 -6.73
N LEU A 88 7.62 -0.49 -7.76
CA LEU A 88 8.57 0.15 -8.66
C LEU A 88 9.42 1.19 -7.92
N LEU A 89 8.81 1.94 -7.01
CA LEU A 89 9.47 2.99 -6.25
C LEU A 89 10.39 2.45 -5.15
N CYS A 90 10.02 1.33 -4.51
CA CYS A 90 10.63 0.92 -3.25
C CYS A 90 11.21 -0.50 -3.22
N LYS A 91 11.20 -1.25 -4.33
CA LYS A 91 11.95 -2.52 -4.40
C LYS A 91 13.45 -2.27 -4.26
N ASP A 92 14.15 -3.20 -3.62
CA ASP A 92 15.61 -3.17 -3.54
C ASP A 92 16.28 -3.63 -4.85
N GLU A 93 17.62 -3.68 -4.83
CA GLU A 93 18.46 -4.12 -5.96
C GLU A 93 18.18 -5.58 -6.36
N ASN A 94 17.73 -6.41 -5.42
CA ASN A 94 17.34 -7.80 -5.64
C ASN A 94 15.87 -7.92 -6.11
N SER A 95 15.21 -6.80 -6.40
CA SER A 95 13.79 -6.74 -6.77
C SER A 95 12.87 -7.31 -5.69
N LEU A 96 13.19 -7.03 -4.43
CA LEU A 96 12.38 -7.39 -3.27
C LEU A 96 11.74 -6.13 -2.68
N LEU A 97 10.42 -6.16 -2.54
CA LEU A 97 9.68 -5.15 -1.79
C LEU A 97 9.59 -5.59 -0.32
N LYS A 98 10.44 -5.00 0.51
CA LYS A 98 10.59 -5.37 1.92
C LYS A 98 9.35 -5.03 2.76
N LYS A 99 9.06 -5.88 3.74
CA LYS A 99 7.90 -5.75 4.63
C LYS A 99 7.90 -4.46 5.43
N ASP A 100 9.05 -4.03 5.93
CA ASP A 100 9.20 -2.80 6.69
C ASP A 100 8.91 -1.55 5.83
N VAL A 101 9.27 -1.58 4.55
CA VAL A 101 8.93 -0.54 3.56
C VAL A 101 7.42 -0.49 3.32
N VAL A 102 6.77 -1.64 3.16
CA VAL A 102 5.29 -1.70 3.05
C VAL A 102 4.65 -1.20 4.36
N ARG A 103 5.21 -1.53 5.52
CA ARG A 103 4.74 -1.03 6.81
C ARG A 103 4.85 0.50 6.91
N ALA A 104 5.95 1.06 6.40
CA ALA A 104 6.19 2.50 6.34
C ALA A 104 5.20 3.23 5.41
N ALA A 105 4.77 2.56 4.33
CA ALA A 105 3.69 3.09 3.49
C ALA A 105 2.37 3.19 4.27
N TYR A 106 2.10 2.22 5.15
CA TYR A 106 0.91 2.21 5.99
C TYR A 106 0.95 3.22 7.14
N ASP A 107 2.04 3.32 7.90
CA ASP A 107 2.14 4.28 9.03
C ASP A 107 2.43 5.73 8.59
N GLY A 108 2.72 5.96 7.31
CA GLY A 108 2.98 7.29 6.75
C GLY A 108 4.44 7.74 6.84
N SER A 109 5.35 6.92 7.36
CA SER A 109 6.77 7.29 7.47
C SER A 109 7.60 7.08 6.18
N LEU A 110 7.05 6.42 5.15
CA LEU A 110 7.82 6.05 3.94
C LEU A 110 8.56 7.22 3.28
N PHE A 111 7.85 8.30 2.96
CA PHE A 111 8.47 9.41 2.22
C PHE A 111 9.46 10.21 3.06
N GLU A 112 9.22 10.32 4.38
CA GLU A 112 10.17 10.92 5.31
C GLU A 112 11.48 10.12 5.36
N ARG A 113 11.39 8.78 5.47
CA ARG A 113 12.57 7.89 5.39
C ARG A 113 13.33 8.08 4.08
N MET A 114 12.62 8.08 2.95
CA MET A 114 13.22 8.29 1.63
C MET A 114 13.90 9.67 1.50
N ALA A 115 13.31 10.72 2.08
CA ALA A 115 13.92 12.06 2.09
C ALA A 115 15.23 12.06 2.89
N ASN A 116 15.22 11.49 4.10
CA ASN A 116 16.38 11.40 4.98
C ASN A 116 17.53 10.59 4.35
N GLU A 117 17.22 9.47 3.68
CA GLU A 117 18.20 8.67 2.95
C GLU A 117 18.84 9.46 1.80
N LYS A 118 18.04 10.19 1.03
CA LYS A 118 18.53 11.04 -0.07
C LYS A 118 19.42 12.17 0.44
N GLU A 119 19.06 12.81 1.55
CA GLU A 119 19.90 13.83 2.16
C GLU A 119 21.22 13.27 2.69
N SER A 120 21.18 12.11 3.34
CA SER A 120 22.37 11.45 3.88
C SER A 120 23.34 11.08 2.76
N LYS A 121 22.84 10.57 1.62
CA LYS A 121 23.65 10.27 0.42
C LYS A 121 24.26 11.51 -0.25
N LYS A 122 23.67 12.71 -0.06
CA LYS A 122 24.26 13.96 -0.56
C LYS A 122 25.37 14.50 0.35
N LYS A 123 25.36 14.10 1.63
CA LYS A 123 26.33 14.54 2.65
C LYS A 123 27.51 13.59 2.79
N ALA A 124 27.39 12.35 2.31
CA ALA A 124 28.44 11.34 2.23
C ALA A 124 29.28 11.54 0.96
#